data_AF-A0A2V9NXS3-F1
#
_entry.id   AF-A0A2V9NXS3-F1
#
_cell.length_a   1.000
_cell.length_b   1.000
_cell.length_c   1.000
_cell.angle_alpha   90.00
_cell.angle_beta   90.00
_cell.angle_gamma   90.00
#
_symmetry.space_group_name_H-M   'P 1'
#
loop_
_entity.id
_entity.type
_entity.pdbx_description
1 polymer ?
#
loop_
_entity_poly.entity_id
_entity_poly.type
_entity_poly.pdbx_seq_one_letter_code
_entity_poly.pdbx_strand_id
1 'polypeptide(L)'
;MRYVLPVFVFLSILAAVGLTTLWTQDKQRLAWRVIAVVLFAWLTVSSALSHPDYLAYFNEFGGKDPSHKIVVGDLDWGQDLARFSTYMREHSVRQVSIAYDGYFVPDSLGFPETQMIECDATRPTGWVAMEVRKERLYPECYPWLSGNQAVAKIGKTMTLYYLQ
;
A
#
# COMPACT_ATOMS: atom_id res chain seq x y z
N MET A 1 13.62 2.43 -8.98
CA MET A 1 12.32 3.02 -9.38
C MET A 1 12.46 4.30 -10.20
N ARG A 2 13.36 5.23 -9.86
CA ARG A 2 13.61 6.46 -10.66
C ARG A 2 13.94 6.20 -12.14
N TYR A 3 14.70 5.14 -12.43
CA TYR A 3 15.08 4.75 -13.80
C TYR A 3 13.95 4.14 -14.64
N VAL A 4 12.87 3.69 -14.00
CA VAL A 4 11.69 3.13 -14.70
C VAL A 4 10.73 4.24 -15.12
N LEU A 5 10.80 5.43 -14.53
CA LEU A 5 9.88 6.53 -14.83
C LEU A 5 9.79 6.89 -16.34
N PRO A 6 10.90 6.93 -17.10
CA PRO A 6 10.84 7.20 -18.54
C PRO A 6 10.01 6.17 -19.32
N VAL A 7 9.93 4.91 -18.86
CA VAL A 7 9.14 3.85 -19.53
C VAL A 7 7.66 4.23 -19.58
N PHE A 8 7.13 4.90 -18.55
CA PHE A 8 5.72 5.33 -18.54
C PHE A 8 5.40 6.35 -19.64
N VAL A 9 6.37 7.18 -20.06
CA VAL A 9 6.18 8.10 -21.19
C VAL A 9 5.97 7.32 -22.48
N PHE A 10 6.84 6.33 -22.75
CA PHE A 10 6.72 5.49 -23.94
C PHE A 10 5.45 4.64 -23.92
N LEU A 11 5.07 4.09 -22.77
CA LEU A 11 3.80 3.37 -22.61
C LEU A 11 2.58 4.28 -22.85
N SER A 12 2.63 5.53 -22.42
CA SER A 12 1.56 6.51 -22.66
C SER A 12 1.40 6.82 -24.15
N ILE A 13 2.52 6.97 -24.87
CA ILE A 13 2.52 7.15 -26.33
C ILE A 13 1.91 5.91 -27.01
N LEU A 14 2.35 4.71 -26.63
CA LEU A 14 1.81 3.46 -27.18
C LEU A 14 0.32 3.32 -26.92
N ALA A 15 -0.16 3.68 -25.72
CA ALA A 15 -1.58 3.68 -25.39
C ALA A 15 -2.37 4.67 -26.25
N ALA A 16 -1.83 5.86 -26.50
CA ALA A 16 -2.45 6.85 -27.38
C ALA A 16 -2.53 6.36 -28.85
N VAL A 17 -1.47 5.72 -29.36
CA VAL A 17 -1.47 5.09 -30.69
C VAL A 17 -2.48 3.95 -30.75
N GLY A 18 -2.55 3.10 -29.73
CA GLY A 18 -3.54 2.03 -29.63
C GLY A 18 -4.98 2.56 -29.61
N LEU A 19 -5.24 3.60 -28.85
CA LEU A 19 -6.56 4.21 -28.77
C LEU A 19 -6.97 4.84 -30.10
N THR A 20 -6.07 5.58 -30.76
CA THR A 20 -6.33 6.21 -32.06
C THR A 20 -6.55 5.18 -33.16
N THR A 21 -5.76 4.12 -33.21
CA THR A 21 -5.93 3.02 -34.18
C THR A 21 -7.27 2.29 -33.99
N LEU A 22 -7.68 2.01 -32.76
CA LEU A 22 -9.01 1.46 -32.49
C LEU A 22 -10.14 2.43 -32.89
N TRP A 23 -9.92 3.73 -32.75
CA TRP A 23 -10.93 4.75 -33.04
C TRP A 23 -11.18 4.99 -34.54
N THR A 24 -10.13 4.82 -35.35
CA THR A 24 -10.13 5.04 -36.81
C THR A 24 -10.43 3.77 -37.62
N GLN A 25 -10.57 2.61 -36.98
CA GLN A 25 -10.98 1.37 -37.66
C GLN A 25 -12.38 1.50 -38.29
N ASP A 26 -12.45 1.30 -39.61
CA ASP A 26 -13.71 1.34 -40.35
C ASP A 26 -14.51 0.03 -40.21
N LYS A 27 -13.84 -1.11 -40.14
CA LYS A 27 -14.50 -2.41 -39.93
C LYS A 27 -14.92 -2.55 -38.48
N GLN A 28 -16.19 -2.90 -38.24
CA GLN A 28 -16.76 -3.08 -36.89
C GLN A 28 -16.55 -1.85 -35.98
N ARG A 29 -16.61 -0.64 -36.57
CA ARG A 29 -16.35 0.65 -35.91
C ARG A 29 -17.01 0.82 -34.54
N LEU A 30 -18.27 0.39 -34.40
CA LEU A 30 -18.98 0.48 -33.12
C LEU A 30 -18.32 -0.39 -32.05
N ALA A 31 -17.99 -1.64 -32.38
CA ALA A 31 -17.36 -2.56 -31.44
C ALA A 31 -16.00 -2.03 -30.96
N TRP A 32 -15.14 -1.57 -31.87
CA TRP A 32 -13.83 -1.03 -31.49
C TRP A 32 -13.92 0.25 -30.68
N ARG A 33 -14.89 1.12 -30.97
CA ARG A 33 -15.14 2.32 -30.16
C ARG A 33 -15.62 1.98 -28.76
N VAL A 34 -16.53 1.01 -28.64
CA VAL A 34 -16.98 0.55 -27.33
C VAL A 34 -15.80 -0.02 -26.54
N ILE A 35 -14.97 -0.86 -27.15
CA ILE A 35 -13.76 -1.40 -26.52
C ILE A 35 -12.83 -0.26 -26.07
N ALA A 36 -12.55 0.70 -26.95
CA ALA A 36 -11.71 1.87 -26.64
C ALA A 36 -12.24 2.67 -25.44
N VAL A 37 -13.55 2.97 -25.42
CA VAL A 37 -14.20 3.68 -24.31
C VAL A 37 -14.14 2.87 -23.02
N VAL A 38 -14.43 1.57 -23.09
CA VAL A 38 -14.40 0.68 -21.91
C VAL A 38 -12.99 0.59 -21.34
N LEU A 39 -11.96 0.41 -22.16
CA LEU A 39 -10.56 0.36 -21.70
C LEU A 39 -10.12 1.69 -21.10
N PHE A 40 -10.48 2.82 -21.71
CA PHE A 40 -10.15 4.14 -21.19
C PHE A 40 -10.85 4.44 -19.87
N ALA A 41 -12.16 4.12 -19.78
CA ALA A 41 -12.93 4.25 -18.56
C ALA A 41 -12.38 3.34 -17.46
N TRP A 42 -12.05 2.09 -17.80
CA TRP A 42 -11.43 1.13 -16.89
C TRP A 42 -10.14 1.69 -16.30
N LEU A 43 -9.21 2.14 -17.14
CA LEU A 43 -7.94 2.73 -16.70
C LEU A 43 -8.16 3.95 -15.79
N THR A 44 -9.09 4.82 -16.15
CA THR A 44 -9.38 6.05 -15.39
C THR A 44 -9.97 5.72 -14.03
N VAL A 45 -10.98 4.84 -13.99
CA VAL A 45 -11.66 4.44 -12.77
C VAL A 45 -10.72 3.65 -11.87
N SER A 46 -9.95 2.68 -12.40
CA SER A 46 -9.00 1.92 -11.60
C SER A 46 -7.90 2.82 -11.01
N SER A 47 -7.39 3.78 -11.78
CA SER A 47 -6.41 4.76 -11.31
C SER A 47 -6.98 5.67 -10.22
N ALA A 48 -8.23 6.12 -10.38
CA ALA A 48 -8.90 6.98 -9.40
C ALA A 48 -9.18 6.22 -8.09
N LEU A 49 -9.67 4.97 -8.18
CA LEU A 49 -9.92 4.11 -7.01
C LEU A 49 -8.64 3.69 -6.30
N SER A 50 -7.52 3.65 -7.02
CA SER A 50 -6.21 3.34 -6.45
C SER A 50 -5.55 4.53 -5.77
N HIS A 51 -5.98 5.75 -6.10
CA HIS A 51 -5.45 6.95 -5.44
C HIS A 51 -5.84 6.96 -3.96
N PRO A 52 -4.94 7.35 -3.05
CA PRO A 52 -3.52 7.68 -3.23
C PRO A 52 -2.53 6.49 -3.21
N ASP A 53 -3.01 5.28 -2.94
CA ASP A 53 -2.21 4.07 -2.69
C ASP A 53 -1.85 3.27 -3.94
N TYR A 54 -1.14 3.91 -4.87
CA TYR A 54 -0.74 3.27 -6.13
C TYR A 54 0.24 2.11 -5.95
N LEU A 55 1.13 2.16 -4.95
CA LEU A 55 2.08 1.09 -4.66
C LEU A 55 1.38 -0.21 -4.23
N ALA A 56 0.23 -0.09 -3.59
CA ALA A 56 -0.57 -1.22 -3.12
C ALA A 56 -1.72 -1.57 -4.08
N TYR A 57 -1.65 -1.11 -5.34
CA TYR A 57 -2.61 -1.49 -6.36
C TYR A 57 -2.36 -2.92 -6.88
N PHE A 58 -3.43 -3.67 -7.01
CA PHE A 58 -3.49 -4.93 -7.74
C PHE A 58 -4.62 -4.82 -8.75
N ASN A 59 -4.44 -5.42 -9.93
CA ASN A 59 -5.54 -5.47 -10.90
C ASN A 59 -6.75 -6.20 -10.31
N GLU A 60 -7.92 -5.95 -10.90
CA GLU A 60 -9.21 -6.43 -10.41
C GLU A 60 -9.32 -7.98 -10.49
N PHE A 61 -8.45 -8.62 -11.29
CA PHE A 61 -8.33 -10.07 -11.36
C PHE A 61 -7.56 -10.70 -10.17
N GLY A 62 -6.95 -9.88 -9.31
CA GLY A 62 -6.22 -10.33 -8.12
C GLY A 62 -7.09 -11.00 -7.04
N GLY A 63 -8.40 -10.74 -7.04
CA GLY A 63 -9.35 -11.26 -6.05
C GLY A 63 -9.50 -10.35 -4.82
N LYS A 64 -10.02 -10.91 -3.71
CA LYS A 64 -10.40 -10.13 -2.51
C LYS A 64 -9.22 -9.66 -1.65
N ASP A 65 -8.16 -10.46 -1.54
CA ASP A 65 -6.91 -10.07 -0.88
C ASP A 65 -5.70 -10.51 -1.73
N PRO A 66 -5.40 -9.80 -2.82
CA PRO A 66 -4.29 -10.14 -3.71
C PRO A 66 -2.93 -9.97 -3.01
N SER A 67 -2.86 -9.15 -1.97
CA SER A 67 -1.64 -8.96 -1.18
C SER A 67 -1.18 -10.28 -0.55
N HIS A 68 -2.09 -11.20 -0.20
CA HIS A 68 -1.75 -12.51 0.36
C HIS A 68 -1.00 -13.43 -0.63
N LYS A 69 -1.17 -13.22 -1.94
CA LYS A 69 -0.55 -14.07 -2.97
C LYS A 69 0.83 -13.57 -3.42
N ILE A 70 1.13 -12.28 -3.23
CA ILE A 70 2.32 -11.62 -3.77
C ILE A 70 3.01 -10.78 -2.66
N VAL A 71 3.10 -11.34 -1.45
CA VAL A 71 3.69 -10.69 -0.25
C VAL A 71 5.20 -10.39 -0.41
N VAL A 72 5.83 -10.78 -1.51
CA VAL A 72 7.28 -10.61 -1.73
C VAL A 72 7.64 -9.17 -2.13
N GLY A 73 6.68 -8.38 -2.61
CA GLY A 73 6.91 -6.98 -3.01
C GLY A 73 6.65 -5.97 -1.90
N ASP A 74 7.46 -4.91 -1.85
CA ASP A 74 7.25 -3.78 -0.95
C ASP A 74 6.02 -2.95 -1.39
N LEU A 75 5.03 -2.81 -0.51
CA LEU A 75 3.78 -2.09 -0.77
C LEU A 75 3.79 -0.68 -0.17
N ASP A 76 4.85 -0.30 0.56
CA ASP A 76 4.92 0.95 1.30
C ASP A 76 6.33 1.53 1.36
N TRP A 77 6.50 2.71 0.76
CA TRP A 77 7.75 3.48 0.85
C TRP A 77 7.68 4.62 1.86
N GLY A 78 6.75 4.52 2.82
CA GLY A 78 6.54 5.48 3.89
C GLY A 78 5.28 6.33 3.72
N GLN A 79 4.44 6.06 2.72
CA GLN A 79 3.17 6.80 2.57
C GLN A 79 2.19 6.47 3.69
N ASP A 80 2.14 5.22 4.13
CA ASP A 80 1.26 4.84 5.25
C ASP A 80 1.91 5.22 6.58
N LEU A 81 3.24 5.24 6.67
CA LEU A 81 3.98 5.78 7.81
C LEU A 81 3.65 7.26 8.09
N ALA A 82 3.51 8.10 7.06
CA ALA A 82 3.10 9.50 7.23
C ALA A 82 1.65 9.65 7.73
N ARG A 83 0.73 8.80 7.24
CA ARG A 83 -0.65 8.75 7.75
C ARG A 83 -0.69 8.29 9.19
N PHE A 84 0.17 7.33 9.49
CA PHE A 84 0.27 6.71 10.80
C PHE A 84 0.80 7.68 11.86
N SER A 85 1.80 8.50 11.51
CA SER A 85 2.26 9.59 12.38
C SER A 85 1.14 10.59 12.69
N THR A 86 0.34 10.90 11.67
CA THR A 86 -0.82 11.80 11.81
C THR A 86 -1.87 11.22 12.73
N TYR A 87 -2.23 9.95 12.53
CA TYR A 87 -3.16 9.22 13.38
C TYR A 87 -2.73 9.25 14.85
N MET A 88 -1.45 8.98 15.14
CA MET A 88 -0.93 8.99 16.52
C MET A 88 -1.06 10.36 17.20
N ARG A 89 -0.75 11.43 16.47
CA ARG A 89 -0.87 12.80 17.01
C ARG A 89 -2.32 13.13 17.32
N GLU A 90 -3.25 12.80 16.42
CA GLU A 90 -4.69 13.02 16.61
C GLU A 90 -5.24 12.25 17.81
N HIS A 91 -4.69 11.05 18.09
CA HIS A 91 -5.11 10.20 19.20
C HIS A 91 -4.25 10.37 20.47
N SER A 92 -3.37 11.38 20.52
CA SER A 92 -2.51 11.68 21.68
C SER A 92 -1.65 10.50 22.15
N VAL A 93 -1.23 9.63 21.24
CA VAL A 93 -0.28 8.55 21.53
C VAL A 93 1.08 9.17 21.84
N ARG A 94 1.64 8.89 23.02
CA ARG A 94 2.91 9.47 23.49
C ARG A 94 4.13 8.60 23.28
N GLN A 95 3.92 7.28 23.19
CA GLN A 95 4.95 6.30 22.95
C GLN A 95 4.38 5.17 22.10
N VAL A 96 5.17 4.66 21.18
CA VAL A 96 4.80 3.53 20.32
C VAL A 96 6.01 2.62 20.09
N SER A 97 5.77 1.31 20.15
CA SER A 97 6.73 0.31 19.66
C SER A 97 6.36 -0.06 18.23
N ILE A 98 7.29 0.00 17.28
CA ILE A 98 7.02 -0.20 15.85
C ILE A 98 7.89 -1.27 15.21
N ALA A 99 7.28 -2.21 14.49
CA ALA A 99 7.96 -3.12 13.58
C ALA A 99 7.71 -2.70 12.12
N TYR A 100 8.76 -2.20 11.45
CA TYR A 100 8.71 -1.73 10.07
C TYR A 100 10.02 -2.14 9.35
N ASP A 101 9.97 -2.48 8.06
CA ASP A 101 11.12 -2.93 7.27
C ASP A 101 11.89 -1.80 6.57
N GLY A 102 11.34 -0.59 6.56
CA GLY A 102 11.98 0.58 5.95
C GLY A 102 12.78 1.43 6.92
N TYR A 103 13.60 2.33 6.35
CA TYR A 103 14.28 3.38 7.12
C TYR A 103 13.40 4.62 7.21
N PHE A 104 13.26 5.14 8.42
CA PHE A 104 12.66 6.45 8.65
C PHE A 104 13.27 7.12 9.88
N VAL A 105 13.12 8.45 9.94
CA VAL A 105 13.50 9.24 11.11
C VAL A 105 12.22 9.68 11.82
N PRO A 106 11.87 9.09 12.99
CA PRO A 106 10.60 9.35 13.68
C PRO A 106 10.31 10.85 13.86
N ASP A 107 11.29 11.59 14.35
CA ASP A 107 11.16 13.03 14.65
C ASP A 107 10.80 13.85 13.41
N SER A 108 11.41 13.55 12.25
CA SER A 108 11.14 14.27 11.00
C SER A 108 9.73 14.03 10.45
N LEU A 109 9.11 12.91 10.83
CA LEU A 109 7.75 12.54 10.44
C LEU A 109 6.73 12.91 11.51
N GLY A 110 7.16 13.51 12.63
CA GLY A 110 6.30 13.90 13.74
C GLY A 110 5.69 12.69 14.47
N PHE A 111 6.46 11.62 14.59
CA PHE A 111 6.11 10.49 15.46
C PHE A 111 6.31 10.85 16.94
N PRO A 112 5.55 10.21 17.84
CA PRO A 112 5.85 10.24 19.26
C PRO A 112 7.12 9.43 19.58
N GLU A 113 7.46 9.30 20.88
CA GLU A 113 8.57 8.47 21.31
C GLU A 113 8.45 7.06 20.70
N THR A 114 9.42 6.70 19.86
CA THR A 114 9.33 5.51 19.00
C THR A 114 10.43 4.54 19.35
N GLN A 115 10.03 3.30 19.63
CA GLN A 115 10.96 2.19 19.84
C GLN A 115 10.81 1.18 18.70
N MET A 116 11.92 0.89 18.00
CA MET A 116 11.92 -0.17 16.99
C MET A 116 11.80 -1.54 17.65
N ILE A 117 10.95 -2.39 17.09
CA ILE A 117 10.77 -3.79 17.50
C ILE A 117 11.58 -4.66 16.54
N GLU A 118 12.58 -5.35 17.08
CA GLU A 118 13.33 -6.38 16.36
C GLU A 118 12.64 -7.75 16.46
N CYS A 119 13.03 -8.69 15.60
CA CYS A 119 12.58 -10.06 15.75
C CYS A 119 13.04 -10.63 17.11
N ASP A 120 12.21 -11.45 17.75
CA ASP A 120 12.45 -12.03 19.09
C ASP A 120 12.55 -11.01 20.24
N ALA A 121 12.17 -9.75 20.00
CA ALA A 121 12.07 -8.76 21.07
C ALA A 121 11.05 -9.21 22.13
N THR A 122 11.31 -8.85 23.39
CA THR A 122 10.36 -9.06 24.48
C THR A 122 9.04 -8.35 24.16
N ARG A 123 7.92 -8.96 24.58
CA ARG A 123 6.58 -8.41 24.36
C ARG A 123 6.52 -6.95 24.84
N PRO A 124 6.28 -5.98 23.95
CA PRO A 124 6.11 -4.59 24.35
C PRO A 124 4.78 -4.38 25.08
N THR A 125 4.67 -3.28 25.81
CA THR A 125 3.44 -2.84 26.48
C THR A 125 2.97 -1.52 25.89
N GLY A 126 1.67 -1.29 25.88
CA GLY A 126 1.07 -0.09 25.29
C GLY A 126 0.83 -0.19 23.79
N TRP A 127 1.06 0.91 23.08
CA TRP A 127 0.77 1.02 21.65
C TRP A 127 1.82 0.32 20.81
N VAL A 128 1.38 -0.58 19.94
CA VAL A 128 2.23 -1.36 19.06
C VAL A 128 1.80 -1.20 17.62
N ALA A 129 2.74 -0.81 16.79
CA ALA A 129 2.58 -0.59 15.37
C ALA A 129 3.26 -1.71 14.59
N MET A 130 2.52 -2.37 13.70
CA MET A 130 3.05 -3.47 12.91
C MET A 130 2.83 -3.21 11.43
N GLU A 131 3.90 -3.31 10.65
CA GLU A 131 3.77 -3.49 9.21
C GLU A 131 3.14 -4.86 8.94
N VAL A 132 2.05 -4.87 8.19
CA VAL A 132 1.27 -6.08 7.82
C VAL A 132 2.17 -7.13 7.17
N ARG A 133 3.21 -6.71 6.43
CA ARG A 133 4.17 -7.63 5.81
C ARG A 133 4.99 -8.38 6.85
N LYS A 134 5.51 -7.70 7.87
CA LYS A 134 6.32 -8.33 8.93
C LYS A 134 5.49 -9.30 9.76
N GLU A 135 4.26 -8.91 10.11
CA GLU A 135 3.31 -9.80 10.80
C GLU A 135 3.06 -11.09 10.01
N ARG A 136 2.95 -10.99 8.67
CA ARG A 136 2.65 -12.13 7.80
C ARG A 136 3.86 -13.00 7.47
N LEU A 137 5.00 -12.40 7.20
CA LEU A 137 6.21 -13.13 6.78
C LEU A 137 6.96 -13.73 7.95
N TYR A 138 6.89 -13.10 9.13
CA TYR A 138 7.65 -13.49 10.32
C TYR A 138 6.75 -13.58 11.56
N PRO A 139 5.64 -14.37 11.53
CA PRO A 139 4.76 -14.50 12.69
C PRO A 139 5.48 -15.06 13.94
N GLU A 140 6.53 -15.86 13.74
CA GLU A 140 7.38 -16.42 14.79
C GLU A 140 8.15 -15.35 15.57
N CYS A 141 8.47 -14.21 14.95
CA CYS A 141 9.12 -13.08 15.61
C CYS A 141 8.19 -12.32 16.57
N TYR A 142 6.88 -12.47 16.38
CA TYR A 142 5.85 -11.70 17.09
C TYR A 142 4.77 -12.60 17.69
N PRO A 143 5.13 -13.64 18.46
CA PRO A 143 4.16 -14.64 18.93
C PRO A 143 3.10 -14.03 19.86
N TRP A 144 3.43 -12.91 20.50
CA TRP A 144 2.55 -12.14 21.37
C TRP A 144 1.46 -11.37 20.63
N LEU A 145 1.49 -11.25 19.29
CA LEU A 145 0.37 -10.68 18.54
C LEU A 145 -0.82 -11.63 18.43
N SER A 146 -0.57 -12.94 18.52
CA SER A 146 -1.61 -13.96 18.35
C SER A 146 -2.74 -13.77 19.37
N GLY A 147 -3.97 -13.63 18.88
CA GLY A 147 -5.17 -13.44 19.69
C GLY A 147 -5.49 -11.99 20.09
N ASN A 148 -4.62 -11.02 19.81
CA ASN A 148 -4.92 -9.61 20.02
C ASN A 148 -5.72 -9.04 18.84
N GLN A 149 -6.71 -8.20 19.14
CA GLN A 149 -7.47 -7.51 18.11
C GLN A 149 -6.77 -6.21 17.70
N ALA A 150 -6.71 -5.95 16.41
CA ALA A 150 -6.24 -4.68 15.88
C ALA A 150 -7.20 -3.56 16.33
N VAL A 151 -6.62 -2.49 16.88
CA VAL A 151 -7.35 -1.26 17.23
C VAL A 151 -7.71 -0.49 15.97
N ALA A 152 -6.77 -0.40 15.03
CA ALA A 152 -6.97 0.27 13.76
C ALA A 152 -6.06 -0.30 12.69
N LYS A 153 -6.52 -0.22 11.44
CA LYS A 153 -5.66 -0.40 10.26
C LYS A 153 -5.50 0.97 9.59
N ILE A 154 -4.25 1.43 9.47
CA ILE A 154 -3.94 2.74 8.90
C ILE A 154 -3.34 2.51 7.52
N GLY A 155 -4.04 3.02 6.51
CA GLY A 155 -3.73 2.71 5.12
C GLY A 155 -3.90 1.23 4.81
N LYS A 156 -3.01 0.68 3.98
CA LYS A 156 -3.05 -0.72 3.55
C LYS A 156 -1.97 -1.58 4.21
N THR A 157 -0.89 -0.97 4.70
CA THR A 157 0.31 -1.68 5.17
C THR A 157 0.57 -1.60 6.67
N MET A 158 -0.11 -0.73 7.43
CA MET A 158 0.14 -0.57 8.87
C MET A 158 -1.08 -0.98 9.71
N THR A 159 -0.83 -1.73 10.79
CA THR A 159 -1.83 -2.14 11.79
C THR A 159 -1.40 -1.66 13.17
N LEU A 160 -2.36 -1.14 13.95
CA LEU A 160 -2.15 -0.69 15.32
C LEU A 160 -2.81 -1.65 16.30
N TYR A 161 -2.08 -1.99 17.35
CA TYR A 161 -2.51 -2.81 18.47
C TYR A 161 -2.30 -2.06 19.79
N TYR A 162 -3.05 -2.45 20.82
CA TYR A 162 -2.80 -2.01 22.19
C TYR A 162 -2.63 -3.24 23.08
N LEU A 163 -1.44 -3.40 23.64
CA LEU A 163 -1.09 -4.55 24.48
C LEU A 163 -1.07 -4.14 25.95
N GLN A 164 -1.81 -4.88 26.77
CA GLN A 164 -1.75 -4.79 28.23
C GLN A 164 -0.61 -5.64 28.80
#